data_AF-A0A538JQG6-F1
#
_entry.id   AF-A0A538JQG6-F1
#
_cell.length_a   1.000
_cell.length_b   1.000
_cell.length_c   1.000
_cell.angle_alpha   90.00
_cell.angle_beta   90.00
_cell.angle_gamma   90.00
#
_symmetry.space_group_name_H-M   'P 1'
#
loop_
_entity.id
_entity.type
_entity.pdbx_description
1 polymer ?
#
loop_
_entity_poly.entity_id
_entity_poly.type
_entity_poly.pdbx_seq_one_letter_code
_entity_poly.pdbx_strand_id
1 'polypeptide(L)'
;MSGEVTALNARARGWLRHLWDKATTPDDWSSSGTPHEWWDRDSSAPMCAFPRFDLGESSYALPLMCEVTPAWREVYTRIAREFCERHMTFWAAIDALVLIGDDPNVDRYPPEWQIYIPERLRGAYAPPGWIGNGDQRWGLNPDPIAADGNVFFRGFFNLLLSVYAYVSGDTRYHEPFEISGYMDRTFTWTQPELAGFISAQLAARPEGPHCENTKIWPFCVGATGLGLKAYDAVNGTRLHTPFDAWTEFAQQHYMGRDRRGDLEWFAFYYDPIERQAATFPDHVTALAALVTLPYIYPQRPDWGGWLYEASVRKLGWSNPKARINEFIPDPRATSIALLMAHEVGDDVTEARLRDYVEEHCEPRTFG
;
A
#
# COMPACT_ATOMS: atom_id res chain seq x y z
N MET A 1 9.31 -11.01 -31.52
CA MET A 1 9.66 -12.31 -30.93
C MET A 1 10.84 -12.09 -30.00
N SER A 2 10.58 -11.60 -28.78
CA SER A 2 11.58 -11.60 -27.71
C SER A 2 11.77 -13.04 -27.25
N GLY A 3 13.02 -13.48 -27.11
CA GLY A 3 13.31 -14.83 -26.59
C GLY A 3 12.70 -15.00 -25.20
N GLU A 4 12.20 -16.20 -24.92
CA GLU A 4 11.66 -16.57 -23.61
C GLU A 4 12.76 -16.40 -22.56
N VAL A 5 12.61 -15.40 -21.68
CA VAL A 5 13.56 -15.16 -20.59
C VAL A 5 13.30 -16.23 -19.53
N THR A 6 14.20 -17.21 -19.43
CA THR A 6 14.06 -18.36 -18.52
C THR A 6 14.97 -18.28 -17.29
N ALA A 7 15.62 -17.13 -17.08
CA ALA A 7 16.56 -16.94 -15.99
C ALA A 7 16.52 -15.51 -15.43
N LEU A 8 16.56 -15.41 -14.10
CA LEU A 8 16.76 -14.14 -13.40
C LEU A 8 18.17 -13.60 -13.66
N ASN A 9 18.27 -12.29 -13.92
CA ASN A 9 19.55 -11.60 -13.96
C ASN A 9 20.22 -11.56 -12.57
N ALA A 10 21.49 -11.16 -12.51
CA ALA A 10 22.26 -11.17 -11.26
C ALA A 10 21.60 -10.36 -10.14
N ARG A 11 21.08 -9.16 -10.45
CA ARG A 11 20.40 -8.29 -9.48
C ARG A 11 19.10 -8.90 -8.95
N ALA A 12 18.28 -9.47 -9.83
CA ALA A 12 17.05 -10.16 -9.45
C ALA A 12 17.32 -11.39 -8.58
N ARG A 13 18.39 -12.15 -8.85
CA ARG A 13 18.82 -13.25 -7.96
C ARG A 13 19.30 -12.76 -6.60
N GLY A 14 20.01 -11.64 -6.55
CA GLY A 14 20.41 -10.99 -5.29
C GLY A 14 19.20 -10.59 -4.46
N TRP A 15 18.19 -10.00 -5.09
CA TRP A 15 16.91 -9.69 -4.46
C TRP A 15 16.15 -10.92 -3.97
N LEU A 16 16.08 -11.99 -4.76
CA LEU A 16 15.46 -13.23 -4.32
C LEU A 16 16.15 -13.80 -3.08
N ARG A 17 17.49 -13.77 -3.05
CA ARG A 17 18.26 -14.19 -1.87
C ARG A 17 17.94 -13.31 -0.66
N HIS A 18 17.90 -11.99 -0.83
CA HIS A 18 17.53 -11.08 0.25
C HIS A 18 16.12 -11.38 0.79
N LEU A 19 15.13 -11.58 -0.08
CA LEU A 19 13.77 -11.94 0.32
C LEU A 19 13.71 -13.30 1.04
N TRP A 20 14.52 -14.27 0.60
CA TRP A 20 14.65 -15.55 1.27
C TRP A 20 15.21 -15.40 2.68
N ASP A 21 16.34 -14.70 2.83
CA ASP A 21 16.98 -14.49 4.12
C ASP A 21 16.04 -13.70 5.06
N LYS A 22 15.40 -12.64 4.56
CA LYS A 22 14.39 -11.85 5.26
C LYS A 22 13.21 -12.69 5.75
N ALA A 23 12.66 -13.56 4.90
CA ALA A 23 11.51 -14.40 5.24
C ALA A 23 11.84 -15.56 6.19
N THR A 24 13.06 -16.09 6.12
CA THR A 24 13.44 -17.34 6.81
C THR A 24 14.32 -17.13 8.04
N THR A 25 14.79 -15.89 8.29
CA THR A 25 15.42 -15.53 9.55
C THR A 25 14.41 -15.65 10.70
N PRO A 26 14.70 -16.39 11.77
CA PRO A 26 13.83 -16.46 12.94
C PRO A 26 13.63 -15.08 13.57
N ASP A 27 12.38 -14.73 13.84
CA ASP A 27 11.97 -13.49 14.49
C ASP A 27 10.69 -13.72 15.32
N ASP A 28 10.29 -12.70 16.09
CA ASP A 28 9.13 -12.79 16.97
C ASP A 28 8.16 -11.62 16.71
N TRP A 29 7.07 -11.92 15.99
CA TRP A 29 5.99 -10.97 15.71
C TRP A 29 4.82 -11.08 16.72
N SER A 30 5.00 -11.76 17.85
CA SER A 30 4.03 -11.77 18.95
C SER A 30 4.01 -10.43 19.71
N SER A 31 3.01 -10.24 20.57
CA SER A 31 2.89 -9.05 21.43
C SER A 31 4.01 -8.92 22.48
N SER A 32 4.67 -10.02 22.84
CA SER A 32 5.85 -10.03 23.71
C SER A 32 7.17 -9.90 22.96
N GLY A 33 7.13 -9.96 21.63
CA GLY A 33 8.28 -10.04 20.75
C GLY A 33 8.73 -8.71 20.15
N THR A 34 9.74 -8.79 19.31
CA THR A 34 10.15 -7.71 18.41
C THR A 34 10.59 -8.33 17.09
N PRO A 35 10.03 -7.90 15.94
CA PRO A 35 10.46 -8.31 14.62
C PRO A 35 11.96 -8.07 14.43
N HIS A 36 12.60 -8.90 13.62
CA HIS A 36 13.98 -8.67 13.22
C HIS A 36 14.11 -7.32 12.48
N GLU A 37 15.29 -6.70 12.53
CA GLU A 37 15.60 -5.44 11.83
C GLU A 37 15.52 -5.54 10.29
N TRP A 38 15.19 -6.71 9.75
CA TRP A 38 14.91 -6.85 8.31
C TRP A 38 13.65 -6.10 7.88
N TRP A 39 12.73 -5.87 8.82
CA TRP A 39 11.43 -5.28 8.55
C TRP A 39 11.48 -3.78 8.84
N ASP A 40 11.30 -2.99 7.80
CA ASP A 40 11.29 -1.53 7.93
C ASP A 40 10.13 -1.08 8.82
N ARG A 41 10.47 -0.23 9.79
CA ARG A 41 9.54 0.36 10.76
C ARG A 41 9.77 1.85 10.97
N ASP A 42 10.59 2.46 10.12
CA ASP A 42 11.08 3.82 10.32
C ASP A 42 10.84 4.70 9.07
N SER A 43 10.92 4.12 7.87
CA SER A 43 10.80 4.90 6.64
C SER A 43 9.36 5.39 6.43
N SER A 44 9.22 6.50 5.70
CA SER A 44 7.91 7.08 5.34
C SER A 44 7.00 7.40 6.53
N ALA A 45 7.59 7.69 7.70
CA ALA A 45 6.85 8.16 8.86
C ALA A 45 6.07 9.46 8.53
N PRO A 46 4.83 9.62 9.02
CA PRO A 46 4.20 8.79 10.06
C PRO A 46 3.37 7.59 9.57
N MET A 47 3.26 7.35 8.26
CA MET A 47 2.23 6.45 7.72
C MET A 47 2.72 5.03 7.52
N CYS A 48 3.80 4.86 6.74
CA CYS A 48 4.27 3.53 6.34
C CYS A 48 5.39 3.00 7.24
N ALA A 49 5.62 3.63 8.39
CA ALA A 49 6.58 3.23 9.41
C ALA A 49 6.07 2.05 10.28
N PHE A 50 5.53 1.03 9.62
CA PHE A 50 5.06 -0.20 10.27
C PHE A 50 5.48 -1.42 9.44
N PRO A 51 6.02 -2.48 10.08
CA PRO A 51 6.57 -3.67 9.40
C PRO A 51 5.68 -4.29 8.32
N ARG A 52 4.34 -4.21 8.48
CA ARG A 52 3.37 -4.76 7.52
C ARG A 52 3.51 -4.19 6.11
N PHE A 53 3.93 -2.93 5.96
CA PHE A 53 3.95 -2.27 4.65
C PHE A 53 5.12 -2.79 3.84
N ASP A 54 6.29 -2.84 4.46
CA ASP A 54 7.46 -3.48 3.88
C ASP A 54 7.22 -4.97 3.59
N LEU A 55 6.56 -5.69 4.50
CA LEU A 55 6.15 -7.08 4.27
C LEU A 55 5.23 -7.23 3.05
N GLY A 56 4.19 -6.41 2.95
CA GLY A 56 3.25 -6.43 1.83
C GLY A 56 3.92 -6.09 0.50
N GLU A 57 4.72 -5.03 0.45
CA GLU A 57 5.40 -4.57 -0.77
C GLU A 57 6.51 -5.52 -1.22
N SER A 58 7.21 -6.15 -0.27
CA SER A 58 8.19 -7.21 -0.54
C SER A 58 7.57 -8.39 -1.31
N SER A 59 6.26 -8.61 -1.20
CA SER A 59 5.57 -9.71 -1.89
C SER A 59 5.36 -9.47 -3.39
N TYR A 60 5.34 -8.22 -3.85
CA TYR A 60 4.89 -7.88 -5.21
C TYR A 60 5.82 -8.38 -6.31
N ALA A 61 7.10 -8.59 -6.00
CA ALA A 61 8.07 -9.15 -6.94
C ALA A 61 7.94 -10.67 -7.12
N LEU A 62 7.27 -11.37 -6.18
CA LEU A 62 7.21 -12.84 -6.19
C LEU A 62 6.48 -13.40 -7.42
N PRO A 63 5.29 -12.90 -7.82
CA PRO A 63 4.64 -13.33 -9.06
C PRO A 63 5.52 -13.14 -10.29
N LEU A 64 6.17 -11.99 -10.42
CA LEU A 64 7.03 -11.65 -11.55
C LEU A 64 8.23 -12.60 -11.66
N MET A 65 8.92 -12.87 -10.55
CA MET A 65 10.04 -13.80 -10.54
C MET A 65 9.60 -15.26 -10.75
N CYS A 66 8.41 -15.63 -10.25
CA CYS A 66 7.83 -16.96 -10.44
C CYS A 66 7.48 -17.25 -11.90
N GLU A 67 7.06 -16.25 -12.67
CA GLU A 67 6.82 -16.40 -14.11
C GLU A 67 8.10 -16.59 -14.92
N VAL A 68 9.18 -15.88 -14.55
CA VAL A 68 10.49 -16.01 -15.22
C VAL A 68 11.17 -17.34 -14.88
N THR A 69 10.99 -17.85 -13.65
CA THR A 69 11.65 -19.07 -13.16
C THR A 69 10.68 -20.00 -12.42
N PRO A 70 9.70 -20.59 -13.12
CA PRO A 70 8.66 -21.43 -12.50
C PRO A 70 9.24 -22.68 -11.82
N ALA A 71 10.43 -23.13 -12.20
CA ALA A 71 11.14 -24.22 -11.54
C ALA A 71 11.48 -23.94 -10.06
N TRP A 72 11.50 -22.67 -9.64
CA TRP A 72 11.78 -22.24 -8.27
C TRP A 72 10.51 -21.93 -7.46
N ARG A 73 9.34 -22.39 -7.92
CA ARG A 73 8.04 -22.14 -7.28
C ARG A 73 8.03 -22.40 -5.78
N GLU A 74 8.67 -23.48 -5.32
CA GLU A 74 8.77 -23.80 -3.89
C GLU A 74 9.41 -22.68 -3.05
N VAL A 75 10.40 -21.96 -3.61
CA VAL A 75 11.08 -20.85 -2.97
C VAL A 75 10.13 -19.67 -2.82
N TYR A 76 9.44 -19.29 -3.90
CA TYR A 76 8.46 -18.20 -3.88
C TYR A 76 7.30 -18.49 -2.93
N THR A 77 6.78 -19.72 -2.96
CA THR A 77 5.73 -20.18 -2.04
C THR A 77 6.17 -20.10 -0.59
N ARG A 78 7.40 -20.52 -0.28
CA ARG A 78 7.94 -20.45 1.08
C ARG A 78 8.02 -19.01 1.57
N ILE A 79 8.55 -18.09 0.75
CA ILE A 79 8.63 -16.66 1.09
C ILE A 79 7.23 -16.07 1.31
N ALA A 80 6.32 -16.27 0.36
CA ALA A 80 4.95 -15.77 0.45
C ALA A 80 4.22 -16.30 1.69
N ARG A 81 4.42 -17.57 2.04
CA ARG A 81 3.87 -18.16 3.27
C ARG A 81 4.39 -17.46 4.51
N GLU A 82 5.71 -17.30 4.62
CA GLU A 82 6.34 -16.64 5.76
C GLU A 82 5.84 -15.19 5.95
N PHE A 83 5.52 -14.50 4.86
CA PHE A 83 4.88 -13.18 4.91
C PHE A 83 3.44 -13.28 5.40
N CYS A 84 2.63 -14.21 4.86
CA CYS A 84 1.25 -14.40 5.31
C CYS A 84 1.17 -14.73 6.81
N GLU A 85 1.98 -15.69 7.28
CA GLU A 85 2.00 -16.13 8.69
C GLU A 85 2.37 -14.99 9.64
N ARG A 86 3.28 -14.09 9.25
CA ARG A 86 3.58 -12.85 10.00
C ARG A 86 2.44 -11.84 9.96
N HIS A 87 1.77 -11.68 8.83
CA HIS A 87 0.66 -10.73 8.68
C HIS A 87 -0.55 -11.06 9.58
N MET A 88 -0.66 -12.31 10.04
CA MET A 88 -1.69 -12.77 10.99
C MET A 88 -1.39 -12.41 12.46
N THR A 89 -0.21 -11.88 12.76
CA THR A 89 0.28 -11.70 14.13
C THR A 89 0.25 -10.24 14.59
N PHE A 90 0.52 -10.03 15.89
CA PHE A 90 0.42 -8.74 16.57
C PHE A 90 1.11 -7.59 15.83
N TRP A 91 2.37 -7.78 15.40
CA TRP A 91 3.15 -6.70 14.79
C TRP A 91 2.62 -6.23 13.44
N ALA A 92 1.82 -7.05 12.74
CA ALA A 92 1.18 -6.65 11.50
C ALA A 92 0.01 -5.65 11.74
N ALA A 93 -0.66 -5.76 12.88
CA ALA A 93 -1.77 -4.90 13.27
C ALA A 93 -1.41 -3.91 14.40
N ILE A 94 -0.11 -3.73 14.71
CA ILE A 94 0.33 -3.10 15.95
C ILE A 94 -0.35 -1.75 16.22
N ASP A 95 -0.47 -0.89 15.22
CA ASP A 95 -1.15 0.40 15.34
C ASP A 95 -2.60 0.24 15.77
N ALA A 96 -3.38 -0.62 15.10
CA ALA A 96 -4.77 -0.93 15.47
C ALA A 96 -4.90 -1.49 16.89
N LEU A 97 -3.85 -2.15 17.40
CA LEU A 97 -3.86 -2.81 18.70
C LEU A 97 -3.35 -1.92 19.85
N VAL A 98 -2.52 -0.91 19.57
CA VAL A 98 -1.86 -0.08 20.61
C VAL A 98 -2.21 1.40 20.55
N LEU A 99 -2.54 1.95 19.38
CA LEU A 99 -2.90 3.36 19.22
C LEU A 99 -4.40 3.54 19.49
N ILE A 100 -4.76 3.42 20.77
CA ILE A 100 -6.13 3.39 21.26
C ILE A 100 -6.62 4.79 21.65
N GLY A 101 -7.81 5.16 21.16
CA GLY A 101 -8.52 6.38 21.51
C GLY A 101 -7.86 7.65 20.98
N ASP A 102 -8.02 8.72 21.75
CA ASP A 102 -7.48 10.04 21.42
C ASP A 102 -5.96 10.02 21.45
N ASP A 103 -5.37 10.75 20.49
CA ASP A 103 -3.93 10.90 20.39
C ASP A 103 -3.36 11.78 21.51
N PRO A 104 -2.52 11.22 22.41
CA PRO A 104 -1.98 11.96 23.54
C PRO A 104 -0.93 13.02 23.14
N ASN A 105 -0.46 12.99 21.88
CA ASN A 105 0.57 13.88 21.35
C ASN A 105 0.08 14.77 20.21
N VAL A 106 -1.25 14.91 20.05
CA VAL A 106 -1.88 15.64 18.94
C VAL A 106 -1.34 17.07 18.74
N ASP A 107 -0.89 17.72 19.81
CA ASP A 107 -0.35 19.08 19.85
C ASP A 107 1.18 19.17 19.80
N ARG A 108 1.89 18.04 19.64
CA ARG A 108 3.36 17.93 19.83
C ARG A 108 4.12 17.36 18.64
N TYR A 109 3.47 17.12 17.51
CA TYR A 109 4.16 16.60 16.33
C TYR A 109 5.14 17.60 15.72
N PRO A 110 6.27 17.10 15.21
CA PRO A 110 7.32 17.97 14.69
C PRO A 110 6.85 18.68 13.41
N PRO A 111 7.46 19.82 13.03
CA PRO A 111 7.01 20.66 11.92
C PRO A 111 6.86 19.91 10.58
N GLU A 112 7.73 18.94 10.31
CA GLU A 112 7.71 18.11 9.11
C GLU A 112 6.42 17.28 8.97
N TRP A 113 5.74 16.92 10.06
CA TRP A 113 4.49 16.16 10.00
C TRP A 113 3.27 17.06 9.78
N GLN A 114 3.40 18.36 10.06
CA GLN A 114 2.32 19.33 9.91
C GLN A 114 1.91 19.52 8.43
N ILE A 115 2.76 19.12 7.48
CA ILE A 115 2.43 19.12 6.04
C ILE A 115 1.30 18.15 5.70
N TYR A 116 1.11 17.10 6.50
CA TYR A 116 0.09 16.07 6.28
C TYR A 116 -1.25 16.39 6.97
N ILE A 117 -1.33 17.51 7.69
CA ILE A 117 -2.52 17.93 8.43
C ILE A 117 -3.06 19.23 7.80
N PRO A 118 -4.37 19.30 7.48
CA PRO A 118 -5.00 20.55 7.07
C PRO A 118 -4.70 21.68 8.06
N GLU A 119 -4.30 22.85 7.56
CA GLU A 119 -3.80 23.95 8.40
C GLU A 119 -4.74 24.32 9.55
N ARG A 120 -6.07 24.35 9.29
CA ARG A 120 -7.10 24.66 10.29
C ARG A 120 -7.22 23.64 11.43
N LEU A 121 -6.66 22.44 11.25
CA LEU A 121 -6.80 21.28 12.14
C LEU A 121 -5.54 20.98 12.96
N ARG A 122 -4.42 21.65 12.65
CA ARG A 122 -3.13 21.42 13.32
C ARG A 122 -3.25 21.64 14.84
N GLY A 123 -2.69 20.69 15.59
CA GLY A 123 -2.70 20.69 17.06
C GLY A 123 -3.97 20.17 17.72
N ALA A 124 -5.01 19.83 16.94
CA ALA A 124 -6.26 19.25 17.44
C ALA A 124 -6.74 18.04 16.62
N TYR A 125 -5.91 17.58 15.68
CA TYR A 125 -6.23 16.51 14.74
C TYR A 125 -5.11 15.48 14.70
N ALA A 126 -5.47 14.22 14.98
CA ALA A 126 -4.53 13.12 14.94
C ALA A 126 -3.95 12.99 13.52
N PRO A 127 -2.63 13.03 13.34
CA PRO A 127 -2.01 12.95 12.03
C PRO A 127 -2.28 11.60 11.37
N PRO A 128 -2.02 11.48 10.06
CA PRO A 128 -1.80 10.17 9.45
C PRO A 128 -0.88 9.28 10.27
N GLY A 129 -1.17 7.97 10.34
CA GLY A 129 -0.44 7.02 11.17
C GLY A 129 -1.02 6.80 12.58
N TRP A 130 -1.87 7.70 13.09
CA TRP A 130 -2.65 7.45 14.31
C TRP A 130 -4.03 6.88 13.97
N ILE A 131 -4.23 5.58 14.21
CA ILE A 131 -5.49 4.89 13.87
C ILE A 131 -6.67 5.27 14.77
N GLY A 132 -6.41 5.55 16.06
CA GLY A 132 -7.42 5.88 17.06
C GLY A 132 -8.48 4.80 17.28
N ASN A 133 -8.07 3.52 17.37
CA ASN A 133 -9.02 2.43 17.65
C ASN A 133 -9.66 2.63 19.04
N GLY A 134 -10.98 2.56 19.18
CA GLY A 134 -11.63 2.92 20.45
C GLY A 134 -12.05 4.39 20.57
N ASP A 135 -11.89 5.20 19.52
CA ASP A 135 -12.51 6.53 19.43
C ASP A 135 -14.02 6.43 19.70
N GLN A 136 -14.57 7.40 20.45
CA GLN A 136 -15.94 7.35 20.95
C GLN A 136 -17.01 7.24 19.84
N ARG A 137 -16.71 7.68 18.61
CA ARG A 137 -17.64 7.63 17.48
C ARG A 137 -17.81 6.22 16.91
N TRP A 138 -16.79 5.38 17.05
CA TRP A 138 -16.71 4.06 16.41
C TRP A 138 -16.59 2.90 17.41
N GLY A 139 -16.24 3.22 18.66
CA GLY A 139 -15.97 2.22 19.68
C GLY A 139 -14.67 1.45 19.43
N LEU A 140 -14.36 0.56 20.37
CA LEU A 140 -13.20 -0.30 20.30
C LEU A 140 -13.49 -1.53 19.45
N ASN A 141 -12.70 -1.72 18.40
CA ASN A 141 -12.76 -2.91 17.55
C ASN A 141 -11.62 -3.85 17.92
N PRO A 142 -11.88 -4.99 18.59
CA PRO A 142 -10.82 -5.88 19.03
C PRO A 142 -10.27 -6.76 17.90
N ASP A 143 -11.03 -6.94 16.82
CA ASP A 143 -10.64 -7.69 15.63
C ASP A 143 -10.13 -6.71 14.55
N PRO A 144 -8.84 -6.80 14.14
CA PRO A 144 -8.28 -5.93 13.11
C PRO A 144 -8.94 -6.07 11.73
N ILE A 145 -9.52 -7.23 11.40
CA ILE A 145 -10.22 -7.45 10.13
C ILE A 145 -11.62 -6.84 10.18
N ALA A 146 -12.41 -7.16 11.21
CA ALA A 146 -13.80 -6.70 11.34
C ALA A 146 -13.95 -5.23 11.73
N ALA A 147 -12.86 -4.54 12.06
CA ALA A 147 -12.91 -3.11 12.36
C ALA A 147 -13.54 -2.30 11.22
N ASP A 148 -14.34 -1.27 11.58
CA ASP A 148 -14.89 -0.32 10.60
C ASP A 148 -13.77 0.43 9.84
N GLY A 149 -12.75 0.88 10.58
CA GLY A 149 -11.47 1.37 10.03
C GLY A 149 -10.54 0.23 9.64
N ASN A 150 -9.23 0.47 9.64
CA ASN A 150 -8.16 -0.49 9.38
C ASN A 150 -8.13 -1.13 7.98
N VAL A 151 -8.64 -0.45 6.93
CA VAL A 151 -8.70 -1.06 5.58
C VAL A 151 -7.33 -1.45 5.02
N PHE A 152 -6.26 -0.72 5.36
CA PHE A 152 -4.91 -1.08 4.94
C PHE A 152 -4.50 -2.45 5.46
N PHE A 153 -4.92 -2.84 6.66
CA PHE A 153 -4.55 -4.15 7.21
C PHE A 153 -5.22 -5.25 6.40
N ARG A 154 -6.56 -5.23 6.33
CA ARG A 154 -7.35 -6.29 5.67
C ARG A 154 -7.18 -6.29 4.14
N GLY A 155 -7.08 -5.12 3.52
CA GLY A 155 -6.95 -4.97 2.07
C GLY A 155 -5.61 -5.48 1.56
N PHE A 156 -4.52 -5.07 2.20
CA PHE A 156 -3.18 -5.52 1.84
C PHE A 156 -2.99 -7.00 2.20
N PHE A 157 -3.58 -7.46 3.30
CA PHE A 157 -3.56 -8.89 3.63
C PHE A 157 -4.25 -9.73 2.57
N ASN A 158 -5.45 -9.33 2.10
CA ASN A 158 -6.13 -10.06 1.04
C ASN A 158 -5.30 -10.09 -0.26
N LEU A 159 -4.64 -8.98 -0.61
CA LEU A 159 -3.71 -8.95 -1.75
C LEU A 159 -2.54 -9.92 -1.55
N LEU A 160 -1.93 -9.95 -0.37
CA LEU A 160 -0.84 -10.87 -0.03
C LEU A 160 -1.28 -12.34 -0.11
N LEU A 161 -2.47 -12.66 0.40
CA LEU A 161 -3.05 -14.01 0.31
C LEU A 161 -3.30 -14.41 -1.15
N SER A 162 -3.74 -13.48 -2.01
CA SER A 162 -3.87 -13.72 -3.45
C SER A 162 -2.53 -13.89 -4.16
N VAL A 163 -1.49 -13.15 -3.75
CA VAL A 163 -0.11 -13.38 -4.22
C VAL A 163 0.35 -14.79 -3.85
N TYR A 164 0.12 -15.21 -2.60
CA TYR A 164 0.43 -16.56 -2.16
C TYR A 164 -0.29 -17.61 -3.02
N ALA A 165 -1.61 -17.50 -3.20
CA ALA A 165 -2.39 -18.43 -4.01
C ALA A 165 -1.88 -18.51 -5.46
N TYR A 166 -1.49 -17.37 -6.05
CA TYR A 166 -0.93 -17.34 -7.40
C TYR A 166 0.41 -18.09 -7.52
N VAL A 167 1.35 -17.82 -6.60
CA VAL A 167 2.68 -18.44 -6.65
C VAL A 167 2.63 -19.90 -6.18
N SER A 168 1.77 -20.27 -5.23
CA SER A 168 1.67 -21.64 -4.73
C SER A 168 0.82 -22.55 -5.60
N GLY A 169 -0.25 -22.00 -6.20
CA GLY A 169 -1.31 -22.78 -6.83
C GLY A 169 -2.20 -23.52 -5.82
N ASP A 170 -2.14 -23.18 -4.54
CA ASP A 170 -2.90 -23.83 -3.47
C ASP A 170 -3.91 -22.88 -2.80
N THR A 171 -4.86 -23.46 -2.07
CA THR A 171 -5.94 -22.76 -1.37
C THR A 171 -5.79 -22.86 0.15
N ARG A 172 -4.57 -22.89 0.69
CA ARG A 172 -4.31 -23.06 2.14
C ARG A 172 -5.16 -22.14 3.01
N TYR A 173 -5.31 -20.88 2.61
CA TYR A 173 -6.01 -19.87 3.39
C TYR A 173 -7.52 -19.82 3.11
N HIS A 174 -8.06 -20.79 2.36
CA HIS A 174 -9.50 -21.07 2.38
C HIS A 174 -9.88 -21.90 3.60
N GLU A 175 -8.92 -22.59 4.22
CA GLU A 175 -9.09 -23.16 5.55
C GLU A 175 -8.93 -22.07 6.63
N PRO A 176 -9.57 -22.24 7.80
CA PRO A 176 -9.50 -21.26 8.88
C PRO A 176 -8.09 -20.97 9.38
N PHE A 177 -7.81 -19.70 9.64
CA PHE A 177 -6.59 -19.20 10.29
C PHE A 177 -6.93 -18.18 11.38
N GLU A 178 -5.99 -17.99 12.32
CA GLU A 178 -6.17 -17.12 13.48
C GLU A 178 -5.47 -15.78 13.29
N ILE A 179 -6.19 -14.69 13.57
CA ILE A 179 -5.67 -13.33 13.58
C ILE A 179 -5.49 -12.85 15.02
N SER A 180 -4.32 -12.29 15.31
CA SER A 180 -4.06 -11.62 16.58
C SER A 180 -4.83 -10.30 16.67
N GLY A 181 -5.56 -10.12 17.76
CA GLY A 181 -6.36 -8.93 18.04
C GLY A 181 -6.02 -8.27 19.37
N TYR A 182 -6.85 -7.32 19.76
CA TYR A 182 -6.62 -6.48 20.95
C TYR A 182 -6.58 -7.33 22.23
N MET A 183 -5.59 -7.06 23.10
CA MET A 183 -5.33 -7.83 24.32
C MET A 183 -5.13 -9.33 24.06
N ASP A 184 -4.34 -9.67 23.04
CA ASP A 184 -3.97 -11.05 22.68
C ASP A 184 -5.16 -11.99 22.40
N ARG A 185 -6.32 -11.40 22.08
CA ARG A 185 -7.47 -12.17 21.60
C ARG A 185 -7.17 -12.72 20.22
N THR A 186 -7.75 -13.86 19.87
CA THR A 186 -7.68 -14.39 18.51
C THR A 186 -9.05 -14.38 17.84
N PHE A 187 -9.03 -14.20 16.52
CA PHE A 187 -10.22 -14.18 15.68
C PHE A 187 -9.99 -15.09 14.47
N THR A 188 -10.93 -16.00 14.25
CA THR A 188 -10.84 -16.97 13.15
C THR A 188 -11.42 -16.39 11.87
N TRP A 189 -10.66 -16.50 10.79
CA TRP A 189 -11.06 -16.06 9.46
C TRP A 189 -10.65 -17.06 8.38
N THR A 190 -11.30 -16.97 7.23
CA THR A 190 -10.84 -17.54 5.97
C THR A 190 -10.66 -16.41 4.94
N GLN A 191 -9.85 -16.64 3.90
CA GLN A 191 -9.69 -15.65 2.82
C GLN A 191 -11.03 -15.34 2.11
N PRO A 192 -11.92 -16.32 1.83
CA PRO A 192 -13.24 -16.01 1.27
C PRO A 192 -14.10 -15.10 2.15
N GLU A 193 -14.11 -15.30 3.47
CA GLU A 193 -14.84 -14.43 4.41
C GLU A 193 -14.24 -13.02 4.43
N LEU A 194 -12.91 -12.91 4.48
CA LEU A 194 -12.19 -11.65 4.40
C LEU A 194 -12.51 -10.89 3.11
N ALA A 195 -12.41 -11.54 1.95
CA ALA A 195 -12.69 -10.92 0.65
C ALA A 195 -14.17 -10.51 0.54
N GLY A 196 -15.09 -11.35 1.02
CA GLY A 196 -16.52 -11.04 1.09
C GLY A 196 -16.81 -9.81 1.97
N PHE A 197 -16.18 -9.73 3.14
CA PHE A 197 -16.30 -8.59 4.05
C PHE A 197 -15.80 -7.29 3.40
N ILE A 198 -14.63 -7.32 2.77
CA ILE A 198 -14.08 -6.15 2.05
C ILE A 198 -15.03 -5.70 0.93
N SER A 199 -15.53 -6.63 0.12
CA SER A 199 -16.46 -6.33 -0.98
C SER A 199 -17.75 -5.69 -0.48
N ALA A 200 -18.34 -6.24 0.58
CA ALA A 200 -19.53 -5.68 1.21
C ALA A 200 -19.29 -4.27 1.76
N GLN A 201 -18.13 -4.02 2.35
CA GLN A 201 -17.78 -2.71 2.90
C GLN A 201 -17.61 -1.65 1.80
N LEU A 202 -16.95 -1.99 0.68
CA LEU A 202 -16.86 -1.12 -0.49
C LEU A 202 -18.24 -0.82 -1.09
N ALA A 203 -19.09 -1.83 -1.19
CA ALA A 203 -20.46 -1.66 -1.70
C ALA A 203 -21.31 -0.73 -0.81
N ALA A 204 -21.11 -0.79 0.50
CA ALA A 204 -21.83 0.03 1.46
C ALA A 204 -21.32 1.49 1.52
N ARG A 205 -20.09 1.75 1.06
CA ARG A 205 -19.40 3.05 1.17
C ARG A 205 -18.75 3.43 -0.15
N PRO A 206 -19.48 4.02 -1.10
CA PRO A 206 -18.94 4.46 -2.40
C PRO A 206 -17.75 5.43 -2.27
N GLU A 207 -17.68 6.21 -1.20
CA GLU A 207 -16.55 7.09 -0.90
C GLU A 207 -15.26 6.32 -0.52
N GLY A 208 -15.41 5.06 -0.12
CA GLY A 208 -14.34 4.16 0.31
C GLY A 208 -14.37 3.85 1.81
N PRO A 209 -13.91 2.66 2.22
CA PRO A 209 -13.75 2.32 3.63
C PRO A 209 -12.63 3.12 4.31
N HIS A 210 -12.73 3.22 5.64
CA HIS A 210 -11.78 3.96 6.46
C HIS A 210 -10.47 3.16 6.64
N CYS A 211 -9.35 3.88 6.53
CA CYS A 211 -7.99 3.43 6.81
C CYS A 211 -7.72 3.62 8.30
N GLU A 212 -7.30 4.79 8.74
CA GLU A 212 -7.51 5.22 10.12
C GLU A 212 -8.99 5.50 10.35
N ASN A 213 -9.47 5.46 11.60
CA ASN A 213 -10.91 5.57 11.89
C ASN A 213 -11.57 6.86 11.37
N THR A 214 -10.80 7.88 10.99
CA THR A 214 -11.32 9.14 10.44
C THR A 214 -10.92 9.40 8.99
N LYS A 215 -10.11 8.55 8.35
CA LYS A 215 -9.45 8.89 7.07
C LYS A 215 -9.68 7.83 6.01
N ILE A 216 -10.05 8.27 4.82
CA ILE A 216 -10.16 7.45 3.61
C ILE A 216 -9.02 7.81 2.68
N TRP A 217 -8.23 6.82 2.29
CA TRP A 217 -7.00 7.04 1.51
C TRP A 217 -7.15 6.41 0.13
N PRO A 218 -6.99 7.17 -0.96
CA PRO A 218 -6.95 6.59 -2.30
C PRO A 218 -5.90 5.48 -2.44
N PHE A 219 -4.75 5.64 -1.78
CA PHE A 219 -3.72 4.62 -1.67
C PHE A 219 -4.25 3.29 -1.10
N CYS A 220 -4.87 3.34 0.08
CA CYS A 220 -5.35 2.15 0.76
C CYS A 220 -6.53 1.52 0.05
N VAL A 221 -7.51 2.32 -0.37
CA VAL A 221 -8.70 1.80 -1.08
C VAL A 221 -8.31 1.23 -2.44
N GLY A 222 -7.37 1.86 -3.14
CA GLY A 222 -6.77 1.32 -4.37
C GLY A 222 -6.19 -0.06 -4.15
N ALA A 223 -5.33 -0.23 -3.15
CA ALA A 223 -4.71 -1.52 -2.82
C ALA A 223 -5.73 -2.58 -2.41
N THR A 224 -6.75 -2.19 -1.62
CA THR A 224 -7.87 -3.06 -1.25
C THR A 224 -8.64 -3.55 -2.48
N GLY A 225 -8.92 -2.67 -3.44
CA GLY A 225 -9.51 -3.04 -4.72
C GLY A 225 -8.62 -4.02 -5.49
N LEU A 226 -7.30 -3.75 -5.55
CA LEU A 226 -6.37 -4.63 -6.25
C LEU A 226 -6.34 -6.03 -5.61
N GLY A 227 -6.41 -6.10 -4.28
CA GLY A 227 -6.55 -7.37 -3.56
C GLY A 227 -7.79 -8.15 -3.97
N LEU A 228 -8.95 -7.49 -4.09
CA LEU A 228 -10.17 -8.15 -4.60
C LEU A 228 -10.04 -8.58 -6.06
N LYS A 229 -9.42 -7.75 -6.90
CA LYS A 229 -9.18 -8.11 -8.31
C LYS A 229 -8.26 -9.33 -8.43
N ALA A 230 -7.21 -9.39 -7.63
CA ALA A 230 -6.30 -10.53 -7.56
C ALA A 230 -7.02 -11.79 -7.03
N TYR A 231 -7.86 -11.63 -6.00
CA TYR A 231 -8.70 -12.70 -5.48
C TYR A 231 -9.65 -13.26 -6.54
N ASP A 232 -10.35 -12.40 -7.27
CA ASP A 232 -11.22 -12.79 -8.38
C ASP A 232 -10.46 -13.54 -9.48
N ALA A 233 -9.24 -13.10 -9.81
CA ALA A 233 -8.42 -13.73 -10.83
C ALA A 233 -7.99 -15.16 -10.46
N VAL A 234 -7.63 -15.41 -9.20
CA VAL A 234 -7.17 -16.74 -8.75
C VAL A 234 -8.32 -17.68 -8.38
N ASN A 235 -9.49 -17.16 -8.02
CA ASN A 235 -10.64 -17.96 -7.55
C ASN A 235 -11.85 -17.99 -8.49
N GLY A 236 -11.86 -17.19 -9.56
CA GLY A 236 -12.99 -17.12 -10.49
C GLY A 236 -14.25 -16.45 -9.92
N THR A 237 -14.10 -15.52 -8.97
CA THR A 237 -15.21 -14.77 -8.36
C THR A 237 -15.42 -13.40 -9.02
N ARG A 238 -16.31 -12.57 -8.44
CA ARG A 238 -16.63 -11.20 -8.90
C ARG A 238 -16.78 -10.22 -7.72
N LEU A 239 -15.97 -10.40 -6.68
CA LEU A 239 -16.01 -9.59 -5.47
C LEU A 239 -15.41 -8.19 -5.68
N HIS A 240 -14.65 -7.96 -6.75
CA HIS A 240 -14.04 -6.68 -7.11
C HIS A 240 -15.05 -5.62 -7.57
N THR A 241 -16.20 -6.01 -8.12
CA THR A 241 -17.16 -5.10 -8.77
C THR A 241 -17.51 -3.81 -8.00
N PRO A 242 -17.69 -3.80 -6.67
CA PRO A 242 -17.96 -2.57 -5.92
C PRO A 242 -16.87 -1.49 -6.04
N PHE A 243 -15.64 -1.86 -6.41
CA PHE A 243 -14.55 -0.91 -6.62
C PHE A 243 -14.84 0.09 -7.74
N ASP A 244 -15.64 -0.27 -8.76
CA ASP A 244 -15.97 0.65 -9.84
C ASP A 244 -16.72 1.89 -9.33
N ALA A 245 -17.67 1.72 -8.41
CA ALA A 245 -18.38 2.83 -7.78
C ALA A 245 -17.42 3.75 -7.02
N TRP A 246 -16.40 3.18 -6.36
CA TRP A 246 -15.37 3.98 -5.69
C TRP A 246 -14.53 4.78 -6.68
N THR A 247 -14.14 4.21 -7.82
CA THR A 247 -13.35 4.95 -8.82
C THR A 247 -14.14 6.10 -9.45
N GLU A 248 -15.46 5.95 -9.61
CA GLU A 248 -16.35 7.03 -10.08
C GLU A 248 -16.43 8.14 -9.05
N PHE A 249 -16.59 7.79 -7.77
CA PHE A 249 -16.59 8.73 -6.66
C PHE A 249 -15.25 9.48 -6.58
N ALA A 250 -14.12 8.76 -6.60
CA ALA A 250 -12.79 9.32 -6.47
C ALA A 250 -12.46 10.31 -7.61
N GLN A 251 -12.86 10.03 -8.85
CA GLN A 251 -12.67 10.96 -9.97
C GLN A 251 -13.44 12.28 -9.81
N GLN A 252 -14.54 12.28 -9.06
CA GLN A 252 -15.36 13.48 -8.82
C GLN A 252 -14.96 14.22 -7.54
N HIS A 253 -14.51 13.50 -6.52
CA HIS A 253 -14.39 14.02 -5.17
C HIS A 253 -12.97 13.99 -4.60
N TYR A 254 -12.06 13.21 -5.18
CA TYR A 254 -10.68 13.06 -4.71
C TYR A 254 -9.65 13.62 -5.69
N MET A 255 -10.09 14.35 -6.71
CA MET A 255 -9.20 15.09 -7.58
C MET A 255 -9.91 16.27 -8.23
N GLY A 256 -9.12 17.27 -8.61
CA GLY A 256 -9.56 18.42 -9.39
C GLY A 256 -8.82 18.52 -10.71
N ARG A 257 -9.48 19.13 -11.68
CA ARG A 257 -8.89 19.50 -12.96
C ARG A 257 -9.03 21.00 -13.17
N ASP A 258 -7.98 21.62 -13.67
CA ASP A 258 -8.03 23.03 -14.05
C ASP A 258 -8.83 23.22 -15.35
N ARG A 259 -8.91 24.47 -15.83
CA ARG A 259 -9.64 24.81 -17.07
C ARG A 259 -9.06 24.17 -18.34
N ARG A 260 -7.81 23.70 -18.30
CA ARG A 260 -7.12 23.02 -19.41
C ARG A 260 -7.29 21.50 -19.32
N GLY A 261 -7.87 21.02 -18.24
CA GLY A 261 -8.01 19.60 -17.95
C GLY A 261 -6.76 19.00 -17.30
N ASP A 262 -5.78 19.83 -16.89
CA ASP A 262 -4.60 19.37 -16.18
C ASP A 262 -4.94 19.09 -14.71
N LEU A 263 -4.20 18.17 -14.07
CA LEU A 263 -4.39 17.84 -12.65
C LEU A 263 -4.13 19.08 -11.78
N GLU A 264 -5.16 19.55 -11.09
CA GLU A 264 -5.06 20.69 -10.17
C GLU A 264 -4.66 20.23 -8.78
N TRP A 265 -5.36 19.22 -8.27
CA TRP A 265 -5.09 18.61 -6.97
C TRP A 265 -5.52 17.14 -6.97
N PHE A 266 -4.93 16.36 -6.07
CA PHE A 266 -5.32 14.98 -5.78
C PHE A 266 -5.34 14.78 -4.27
N ALA A 267 -6.38 14.13 -3.75
CA ALA A 267 -6.52 13.89 -2.32
C ALA A 267 -5.40 12.97 -1.84
N PHE A 268 -4.68 13.40 -0.82
CA PHE A 268 -3.79 12.53 -0.07
C PHE A 268 -4.61 11.58 0.80
N TYR A 269 -5.57 12.15 1.51
CA TYR A 269 -6.69 11.44 2.13
C TYR A 269 -7.91 12.35 2.18
N TYR A 270 -9.07 11.76 2.43
CA TYR A 270 -10.31 12.45 2.71
C TYR A 270 -10.80 12.08 4.10
N ASP A 271 -11.18 13.09 4.88
CA ASP A 271 -11.83 12.88 6.17
C ASP A 271 -13.32 13.22 6.06
N PRO A 272 -14.24 12.23 6.14
CA PRO A 272 -15.67 12.46 6.01
C PRO A 272 -16.30 13.20 7.20
N ILE A 273 -15.63 13.22 8.36
CA ILE A 273 -16.08 13.95 9.55
C ILE A 273 -15.79 15.43 9.37
N GLU A 274 -14.56 15.73 8.94
CA GLU A 274 -14.10 17.08 8.64
C GLU A 274 -14.60 17.60 7.29
N ARG A 275 -15.16 16.70 6.46
CA ARG A 275 -15.65 16.96 5.10
C ARG A 275 -14.60 17.67 4.23
N GLN A 276 -13.36 17.25 4.35
CA GLN A 276 -12.23 17.89 3.70
C GLN A 276 -11.25 16.85 3.15
N ALA A 277 -10.83 17.06 1.90
CA ALA A 277 -9.67 16.40 1.34
C ALA A 277 -8.39 17.10 1.84
N ALA A 278 -7.50 16.34 2.46
CA ALA A 278 -6.13 16.77 2.67
C ALA A 278 -5.39 16.68 1.34
N THR A 279 -4.72 17.76 0.95
CA THR A 279 -3.95 17.86 -0.30
C THR A 279 -2.60 18.47 0.01
N PHE A 280 -1.63 18.19 -0.85
CA PHE A 280 -0.35 18.88 -0.77
C PHE A 280 -0.39 20.20 -1.56
N PRO A 281 0.57 21.12 -1.33
CA PRO A 281 0.74 22.29 -2.17
C PRO A 281 0.81 21.93 -3.67
N ASP A 282 0.36 22.85 -4.53
CA ASP A 282 0.18 22.61 -5.97
C ASP A 282 1.40 21.95 -6.64
N HIS A 283 2.62 22.44 -6.37
CA HIS A 283 3.85 21.93 -6.97
C HIS A 283 4.22 20.47 -6.60
N VAL A 284 3.56 19.87 -5.60
CA VAL A 284 3.83 18.49 -5.13
C VAL A 284 2.58 17.64 -4.99
N THR A 285 1.38 18.18 -5.26
CA THR A 285 0.12 17.40 -5.16
C THR A 285 0.09 16.17 -6.06
N ALA A 286 0.83 16.18 -7.16
CA ALA A 286 0.98 15.03 -8.05
C ALA A 286 1.64 13.81 -7.36
N LEU A 287 2.39 14.01 -6.27
CA LEU A 287 2.98 12.90 -5.51
C LEU A 287 1.91 11.98 -4.92
N ALA A 288 0.80 12.55 -4.42
CA ALA A 288 -0.30 11.76 -3.86
C ALA A 288 -0.95 10.85 -4.92
N ALA A 289 -1.08 11.34 -6.15
CA ALA A 289 -1.55 10.55 -7.28
C ALA A 289 -0.52 9.45 -7.64
N LEU A 290 0.76 9.80 -7.79
CA LEU A 290 1.82 8.86 -8.17
C LEU A 290 1.91 7.65 -7.24
N VAL A 291 1.96 7.86 -5.92
CA VAL A 291 2.10 6.73 -4.97
C VAL A 291 0.90 5.78 -4.99
N THR A 292 -0.24 6.24 -5.49
CA THR A 292 -1.48 5.46 -5.62
C THR A 292 -1.54 4.66 -6.94
N LEU A 293 -0.73 5.02 -7.95
CA LEU A 293 -0.78 4.44 -9.29
C LEU A 293 -0.57 2.93 -9.38
N PRO A 294 0.38 2.31 -8.64
CA PRO A 294 0.58 0.86 -8.71
C PRO A 294 -0.70 0.08 -8.41
N TYR A 295 -1.60 0.68 -7.64
CA TYR A 295 -2.87 0.06 -7.30
C TYR A 295 -3.98 0.43 -8.28
N ILE A 296 -4.02 1.66 -8.81
CA ILE A 296 -5.09 2.07 -9.73
C ILE A 296 -4.90 1.53 -11.14
N TYR A 297 -3.68 1.63 -11.69
CA TYR A 297 -3.42 1.32 -13.09
C TYR A 297 -3.82 -0.11 -13.49
N PRO A 298 -3.49 -1.17 -12.73
CA PRO A 298 -3.90 -2.53 -13.09
C PRO A 298 -5.41 -2.72 -13.09
N GLN A 299 -6.16 -1.90 -12.36
CA GLN A 299 -7.62 -2.01 -12.23
C GLN A 299 -8.36 -1.14 -13.25
N ARG A 300 -7.82 0.06 -13.54
CA ARG A 300 -8.41 1.10 -14.39
C ARG A 300 -7.31 1.75 -15.25
N PRO A 301 -6.84 1.07 -16.32
CA PRO A 301 -5.68 1.50 -17.08
C PRO A 301 -5.85 2.89 -17.70
N ASP A 302 -7.02 3.23 -18.24
CA ASP A 302 -7.28 4.56 -18.84
C ASP A 302 -7.12 5.69 -17.81
N TRP A 303 -7.65 5.51 -16.61
CA TRP A 303 -7.56 6.52 -15.55
C TRP A 303 -6.16 6.56 -14.94
N GLY A 304 -5.55 5.41 -14.69
CA GLY A 304 -4.18 5.30 -14.18
C GLY A 304 -3.15 5.91 -15.14
N GLY A 305 -3.29 5.66 -16.45
CA GLY A 305 -2.44 6.25 -17.48
C GLY A 305 -2.57 7.77 -17.54
N TRP A 306 -3.80 8.30 -17.52
CA TRP A 306 -4.02 9.74 -17.44
C TRP A 306 -3.42 10.36 -16.16
N LEU A 307 -3.60 9.72 -15.00
CA LEU A 307 -3.02 10.17 -13.74
C LEU A 307 -1.48 10.17 -13.78
N TYR A 308 -0.87 9.14 -14.37
CA TYR A 308 0.57 9.07 -14.59
C TYR A 308 1.08 10.26 -15.41
N GLU A 309 0.53 10.44 -16.62
CA GLU A 309 0.95 11.50 -17.53
C GLU A 309 0.78 12.89 -16.91
N ALA A 310 -0.36 13.12 -16.25
CA ALA A 310 -0.64 14.38 -15.58
C ALA A 310 0.34 14.62 -14.43
N SER A 311 0.65 13.60 -13.64
CA SER A 311 1.54 13.73 -12.49
C SER A 311 2.98 13.99 -12.89
N VAL A 312 3.54 13.18 -13.81
CA VAL A 312 4.91 13.33 -14.31
C VAL A 312 5.11 14.68 -14.99
N ARG A 313 4.11 15.15 -15.74
CA ARG A 313 4.12 16.49 -16.35
C ARG A 313 4.10 17.60 -15.29
N LYS A 314 3.21 17.51 -14.30
CA LYS A 314 3.08 18.51 -13.22
C LYS A 314 4.34 18.62 -12.38
N LEU A 315 5.02 17.50 -12.13
CA LEU A 315 6.30 17.46 -11.41
C LEU A 315 7.49 17.88 -12.29
N GLY A 316 7.29 18.03 -13.60
CA GLY A 316 8.36 18.32 -14.56
C GLY A 316 9.28 17.12 -14.85
N TRP A 317 8.93 15.93 -14.38
CA TRP A 317 9.75 14.71 -14.51
C TRP A 317 9.76 14.14 -15.93
N SER A 318 8.88 14.61 -16.83
CA SER A 318 8.98 14.33 -18.28
C SER A 318 9.87 15.32 -19.03
N ASN A 319 10.29 16.45 -18.43
CA ASN A 319 11.15 17.44 -19.08
C ASN A 319 12.64 17.11 -18.84
N PRO A 320 13.42 16.68 -19.85
CA PRO A 320 14.82 16.30 -19.68
C PRO A 320 15.73 17.40 -19.13
N LYS A 321 15.29 18.67 -19.22
CA LYS A 321 16.02 19.84 -18.70
C LYS A 321 15.70 20.17 -17.25
N ALA A 322 14.65 19.58 -16.69
CA ALA A 322 14.30 19.77 -15.28
C ALA A 322 15.14 18.85 -14.38
N ARG A 323 15.26 19.19 -13.10
CA ARG A 323 15.80 18.27 -12.09
C ARG A 323 14.69 17.36 -11.59
N ILE A 324 15.05 16.14 -11.20
CA ILE A 324 14.21 15.34 -10.32
C ILE A 324 14.32 15.99 -8.94
N ASN A 325 13.20 16.49 -8.43
CA ASN A 325 13.14 17.17 -7.13
C ASN A 325 12.61 16.18 -6.09
N GLU A 326 13.32 16.05 -4.98
CA GLU A 326 12.82 15.41 -3.77
C GLU A 326 12.09 16.46 -2.92
N PHE A 327 10.81 16.19 -2.65
CA PHE A 327 10.00 17.01 -1.76
C PHE A 327 9.89 16.43 -0.36
N ILE A 328 10.03 15.10 -0.26
CA ILE A 328 10.13 14.33 0.98
C ILE A 328 11.41 13.49 0.81
N PRO A 329 12.31 13.44 1.81
CA PRO A 329 13.54 12.64 1.76
C PRO A 329 13.22 11.16 1.93
N ASP A 330 12.46 10.62 0.97
CA ASP A 330 11.95 9.26 0.94
C ASP A 330 11.99 8.76 -0.52
N PRO A 331 12.77 7.71 -0.82
CA PRO A 331 12.94 7.20 -2.17
C PRO A 331 11.68 6.48 -2.72
N ARG A 332 10.64 6.30 -1.91
CA ARG A 332 9.43 5.57 -2.32
C ARG A 332 8.75 6.20 -3.54
N ALA A 333 8.58 7.52 -3.55
CA ALA A 333 7.87 8.20 -4.65
C ALA A 333 8.63 8.10 -5.99
N THR A 334 9.95 8.26 -5.96
CA THR A 334 10.81 8.15 -7.16
C THR A 334 10.91 6.69 -7.63
N SER A 335 10.95 5.73 -6.71
CA SER A 335 10.94 4.29 -7.02
C SER A 335 9.62 3.84 -7.65
N ILE A 336 8.48 4.30 -7.12
CA ILE A 336 7.16 4.05 -7.71
C ILE A 336 7.05 4.69 -9.09
N ALA A 337 7.53 5.92 -9.26
CA ALA A 337 7.50 6.56 -10.57
C ALA A 337 8.40 5.86 -11.59
N LEU A 338 9.55 5.31 -11.17
CA LEU A 338 10.41 4.48 -12.02
C LEU A 338 9.66 3.21 -12.46
N LEU A 339 9.02 2.52 -11.52
CA LEU A 339 8.18 1.35 -11.80
C LEU A 339 7.07 1.70 -12.81
N MET A 340 6.35 2.79 -12.59
CA MET A 340 5.24 3.19 -13.44
C MET A 340 5.71 3.65 -14.82
N ALA A 341 6.83 4.38 -14.92
CA ALA A 341 7.41 4.79 -16.20
C ALA A 341 7.77 3.57 -17.06
N HIS A 342 8.32 2.52 -16.43
CA HIS A 342 8.57 1.26 -17.10
C HIS A 342 7.28 0.58 -17.58
N GLU A 343 6.30 0.46 -16.69
CA GLU A 343 5.02 -0.21 -16.98
C GLU A 343 4.23 0.46 -18.12
N VAL A 344 4.25 1.80 -18.19
CA VAL A 344 3.53 2.56 -19.23
C VAL A 344 4.36 2.84 -20.48
N GLY A 345 5.63 2.42 -20.52
CA GLY A 345 6.54 2.60 -21.66
C GLY A 345 7.02 4.03 -21.88
N ASP A 346 7.21 4.81 -20.81
CA ASP A 346 7.80 6.15 -20.85
C ASP A 346 9.33 6.08 -20.69
N ASP A 347 10.02 5.75 -21.78
CA ASP A 347 11.47 5.55 -21.82
C ASP A 347 12.27 6.76 -21.30
N VAL A 348 11.77 7.98 -21.53
CA VAL A 348 12.47 9.22 -21.16
C VAL A 348 12.43 9.42 -19.65
N THR A 349 11.25 9.30 -19.06
CA THR A 349 11.09 9.43 -17.61
C THR A 349 11.75 8.24 -16.90
N GLU A 350 11.62 7.03 -17.43
CA GLU A 350 12.23 5.82 -16.89
C GLU A 350 13.75 5.96 -16.78
N ALA A 351 14.44 6.32 -17.88
CA ALA A 351 15.89 6.45 -17.89
C ALA A 351 16.38 7.47 -16.85
N ARG A 352 15.69 8.60 -16.74
CA ARG A 352 16.05 9.67 -15.81
C ARG A 352 15.83 9.29 -14.35
N LEU A 353 14.69 8.66 -14.04
CA LEU A 353 14.42 8.19 -12.69
C LEU A 353 15.34 7.04 -12.31
N ARG A 354 15.72 6.18 -13.27
CA ARG A 354 16.71 5.13 -13.08
C ARG A 354 18.07 5.72 -12.70
N ASP A 355 18.59 6.67 -13.49
CA ASP A 355 19.85 7.35 -13.18
C ASP A 355 19.81 8.00 -11.79
N TYR A 356 18.69 8.66 -11.47
CA TYR A 356 18.49 9.29 -10.17
C TYR A 356 18.53 8.27 -9.02
N VAL A 357 17.74 7.20 -9.10
CA VAL A 357 17.64 6.16 -8.07
C VAL A 357 18.97 5.44 -7.89
N GLU A 358 19.71 5.12 -8.96
CA GLU A 358 21.02 4.50 -8.86
C GLU A 358 22.08 5.41 -8.21
N GLU A 359 21.96 6.74 -8.36
CA GLU A 359 22.88 7.70 -7.76
C GLU A 359 22.57 7.96 -6.28
N HIS A 360 21.28 7.98 -5.89
CA HIS A 360 20.81 8.50 -4.60
C HIS A 360 20.27 7.45 -3.64
N CYS A 361 19.89 6.26 -4.11
CA CYS A 361 19.27 5.22 -3.28
C CYS A 361 20.23 4.06 -3.00
N GLU A 362 20.13 3.52 -1.79
CA GLU A 362 20.84 2.32 -1.37
C GLU A 362 19.85 1.12 -1.26
N PRO A 363 20.35 -0.12 -1.33
CA PRO A 363 21.73 -0.48 -1.62
C PRO A 363 22.03 -0.51 -3.13
N ARG A 364 23.21 0.00 -3.51
CA ARG A 364 23.69 -0.01 -4.92
C ARG A 364 23.99 -1.41 -5.45
N THR A 365 24.19 -2.37 -4.56
CA THR A 365 24.47 -3.77 -4.91
C THR A 365 23.67 -4.69 -4.00
N PHE A 366 22.95 -5.65 -4.60
CA PHE A 366 22.29 -6.74 -3.89
C PHE A 366 23.01 -8.05 -4.21
N GLY A 367 23.63 -8.66 -3.19
CA GLY A 367 24.32 -9.95 -3.29
C GLY A 367 25.81 -9.85 -3.51
#